data_AF-A0A1D2MXR2-F1
#
_entry.id   AF-A0A1D2MXR2-F1
#
_cell.length_a   1.000
_cell.length_b   1.000
_cell.length_c   1.000
_cell.angle_alpha   90.00
_cell.angle_beta   90.00
_cell.angle_gamma   90.00
#
_symmetry.space_group_name_H-M   'P 1'
#
loop_
_entity.id
_entity.type
_entity.pdbx_description
1 polymer ?
#
loop_
_entity_poly.entity_id
_entity_poly.type
_entity_poly.pdbx_seq_one_letter_code
_entity_poly.pdbx_strand_id
1 'polypeptide(L)'
;MRVSSSDHVDYHSYTFSSSSIFHSCPVQRFKISKAWGSLLEKILRHVGLIKVSNLTWFQLIRWLGPDAAALIGLIFIYLSISNILTKGQSGPEASEGGKADGFSKMLSSVGSYLILGFLCFTSSLQPSASSGVYFIVFIAGATAWATGSINIHNKCFAWIYLALAFYVAVHFGALFVYQLEFIQEILEPDSLIARLAGLVQILKTDCNEDPRNVEFNLSLKWPSWAHPFTLLILYNLLIYEAKTLLSAKIIYNM
;
A
#
# COMPACT_ATOMS: atom_id res chain seq x y z
N MET A 1 -55.70 -19.60 -39.96
CA MET A 1 -55.64 -20.20 -38.61
C MET A 1 -55.28 -19.11 -37.63
N ARG A 2 -56.08 -18.97 -36.57
CA ARG A 2 -55.95 -17.99 -35.50
C ARG A 2 -55.18 -18.66 -34.35
N VAL A 3 -54.07 -18.08 -33.90
CA VAL A 3 -53.62 -18.18 -32.50
C VAL A 3 -53.01 -16.83 -32.12
N SER A 4 -53.54 -16.31 -31.01
CA SER A 4 -53.19 -15.11 -30.26
C SER A 4 -52.20 -15.49 -29.16
N SER A 5 -51.23 -14.62 -28.82
CA SER A 5 -51.02 -14.15 -27.45
C SER A 5 -49.94 -13.07 -27.39
N SER A 6 -50.22 -12.07 -26.55
CA SER A 6 -49.47 -10.87 -26.16
C SER A 6 -47.98 -11.05 -25.86
N ASP A 7 -47.19 -10.00 -26.10
CA ASP A 7 -46.71 -9.15 -24.99
C ASP A 7 -46.29 -7.76 -25.50
N HIS A 8 -46.90 -6.74 -24.88
CA HIS A 8 -46.59 -5.33 -25.00
C HIS A 8 -45.31 -5.03 -24.22
N VAL A 9 -44.32 -4.36 -24.83
CA VAL A 9 -43.36 -3.52 -24.09
C VAL A 9 -43.12 -2.25 -24.89
N ASP A 10 -43.49 -1.13 -24.27
CA ASP A 10 -43.48 0.21 -24.81
C ASP A 10 -42.07 0.75 -25.09
N TYR A 11 -41.95 1.42 -26.24
CA TYR A 11 -40.82 2.27 -26.59
C TYR A 11 -40.90 3.57 -25.79
N HIS A 12 -40.02 3.74 -24.80
CA HIS A 12 -39.74 5.06 -24.25
C HIS A 12 -38.36 5.56 -24.70
N SER A 13 -38.45 6.61 -25.48
CA SER A 13 -37.41 7.51 -25.98
C SER A 13 -36.56 8.08 -24.84
N TYR A 14 -35.26 7.79 -24.85
CA TYR A 14 -34.28 8.52 -24.03
C TYR A 14 -33.81 9.74 -24.81
N THR A 15 -34.38 10.87 -24.43
CA THR A 15 -33.93 12.20 -24.84
C THR A 15 -32.52 12.46 -24.28
N PHE A 16 -31.62 12.81 -25.20
CA PHE A 16 -30.25 13.22 -24.96
C PHE A 16 -30.23 14.53 -24.15
N SER A 17 -30.01 14.45 -22.83
CA SER A 17 -29.75 15.60 -21.96
C SER A 17 -28.24 15.78 -21.81
N SER A 18 -27.73 16.79 -22.49
CA SER A 18 -26.34 17.26 -22.43
C SER A 18 -26.04 17.88 -21.07
N SER A 19 -25.68 17.04 -20.09
CA SER A 19 -25.19 17.48 -18.78
C SER A 19 -24.33 16.40 -18.13
N SER A 20 -23.22 16.06 -18.79
CA SER A 20 -22.26 15.04 -18.34
C SER A 20 -20.85 15.64 -18.27
N ILE A 21 -20.66 16.66 -17.43
CA ILE A 21 -19.34 17.09 -16.97
C ILE A 21 -19.52 17.60 -15.53
N PHE A 22 -18.88 16.94 -14.56
CA PHE A 22 -18.97 17.15 -13.10
C PHE A 22 -20.18 16.55 -12.38
N HIS A 23 -20.14 15.23 -12.15
CA HIS A 23 -20.90 14.59 -11.07
C HIS A 23 -20.16 14.81 -9.73
N SER A 24 -20.23 16.02 -9.16
CA SER A 24 -19.75 16.26 -7.80
C SER A 24 -20.80 15.80 -6.78
N CYS A 25 -20.38 14.97 -5.82
CA CYS A 25 -21.20 14.46 -4.72
C CYS A 25 -21.88 15.61 -3.93
N PRO A 26 -23.19 15.54 -3.61
CA PRO A 26 -23.88 16.62 -2.89
C PRO A 26 -23.36 16.74 -1.44
N VAL A 27 -22.56 17.78 -1.21
CA VAL A 27 -21.99 18.13 0.10
C VAL A 27 -23.09 18.71 1.01
N GLN A 28 -23.29 18.13 2.21
CA GLN A 28 -24.10 18.75 3.26
C GLN A 28 -23.41 20.02 3.76
N ARG A 29 -23.74 21.16 3.14
CA ARG A 29 -23.14 22.47 3.38
C ARG A 29 -23.00 22.84 4.87
N PHE A 30 -21.77 22.84 5.37
CA PHE A 30 -21.36 23.74 6.46
C PHE A 30 -20.86 25.06 5.86
N LYS A 31 -21.50 26.19 6.21
CA LYS A 31 -21.15 27.52 5.67
C LYS A 31 -19.87 28.06 6.32
N ILE A 32 -18.68 27.76 5.79
CA ILE A 32 -17.47 28.56 6.03
C ILE A 32 -16.58 28.58 4.77
N SER A 33 -16.28 29.78 4.24
CA SER A 33 -15.23 30.13 3.26
C SER A 33 -14.96 29.16 2.09
N LYS A 34 -15.48 29.50 0.89
CA LYS A 34 -15.72 28.65 -0.31
C LYS A 34 -14.58 27.80 -0.90
N ALA A 35 -13.31 27.99 -0.56
CA ALA A 35 -12.20 27.21 -1.15
C ALA A 35 -11.47 26.33 -0.14
N TRP A 36 -11.24 26.86 1.07
CA TRP A 36 -10.65 26.10 2.17
C TRP A 36 -11.69 25.26 2.92
N GLY A 37 -12.96 25.67 2.93
CA GLY A 37 -14.05 24.92 3.56
C GLY A 37 -14.31 23.57 2.89
N SER A 38 -14.30 23.49 1.56
CA SER A 38 -14.61 22.24 0.85
C SER A 38 -13.51 21.18 0.96
N LEU A 39 -12.24 21.58 0.91
CA LEU A 39 -11.12 20.67 1.13
C LEU A 39 -11.00 20.27 2.59
N LEU A 40 -11.16 21.21 3.52
CA LEU A 40 -11.12 20.91 4.94
C LEU A 40 -12.28 20.00 5.36
N GLU A 41 -13.48 20.19 4.82
CA GLU A 41 -14.64 19.32 5.05
C GLU A 41 -14.42 17.90 4.48
N LYS A 42 -13.85 17.79 3.27
CA LYS A 42 -13.43 16.49 2.69
C LYS A 42 -12.38 15.79 3.57
N ILE A 43 -11.41 16.55 4.10
CA ILE A 43 -10.35 16.05 5.00
C ILE A 43 -10.95 15.65 6.36
N LEU A 44 -11.81 16.47 6.97
CA LEU A 44 -12.45 16.20 8.27
C LEU A 44 -13.34 14.94 8.23
N ARG A 45 -14.00 14.69 7.09
CA ARG A 45 -14.75 13.43 6.86
C ARG A 45 -13.82 12.22 6.77
N HIS A 46 -12.65 12.35 6.13
CA HIS A 46 -11.62 11.31 6.08
C HIS A 46 -10.90 11.08 7.43
N VAL A 47 -10.78 12.12 8.25
CA VAL A 47 -10.27 12.04 9.64
C VAL A 47 -11.28 11.34 10.56
N GLY A 48 -12.51 11.11 10.11
CA GLY A 48 -13.51 10.37 10.88
C GLY A 48 -14.33 11.24 11.85
N LEU A 49 -14.43 12.55 11.61
CA LEU A 49 -15.41 13.39 12.33
C LEU A 49 -16.80 13.22 11.70
N ILE A 50 -17.40 12.05 11.91
CA ILE A 50 -18.78 11.72 11.51
C ILE A 50 -19.69 11.74 12.73
N LYS A 51 -20.91 12.26 12.57
CA LYS A 51 -21.94 12.24 13.64
C LYS A 51 -22.21 10.80 14.07
N VAL A 52 -21.88 10.48 15.32
CA VAL A 52 -22.07 9.16 15.95
C VAL A 52 -23.52 8.97 16.43
N SER A 53 -24.50 9.30 15.60
CA SER A 53 -25.92 9.08 15.92
C SER A 53 -26.47 7.95 15.04
N ASN A 54 -26.99 6.89 15.67
CA ASN A 54 -27.46 5.63 15.05
C ASN A 54 -26.36 4.76 14.40
N LEU A 55 -25.47 4.19 15.22
CA LEU A 55 -24.49 3.16 14.79
C LEU A 55 -24.84 1.78 15.37
N THR A 56 -24.87 0.76 14.50
CA THR A 56 -24.96 -0.65 14.89
C THR A 56 -23.62 -1.09 15.52
N TRP A 57 -23.66 -1.93 16.56
CA TRP A 57 -22.47 -2.40 17.30
C TRP A 57 -21.34 -2.95 16.42
N PHE A 58 -21.66 -3.64 15.33
CA PHE A 58 -20.67 -4.15 14.38
C PHE A 58 -19.89 -3.06 13.65
N GLN A 59 -20.54 -1.93 13.33
CA GLN A 59 -19.84 -0.81 12.70
C GLN A 59 -18.94 -0.09 13.71
N LEU A 60 -19.36 -0.01 14.97
CA LEU A 60 -18.56 0.56 16.05
C LEU A 60 -17.28 -0.25 16.29
N ILE A 61 -17.36 -1.59 16.31
CA ILE A 61 -16.19 -2.46 16.43
C ILE A 61 -15.28 -2.32 15.20
N ARG A 62 -15.85 -2.23 13.99
CA ARG A 62 -15.07 -2.05 12.77
C ARG A 62 -14.31 -0.73 12.76
N TRP A 63 -14.89 0.32 13.34
CA TRP A 63 -14.28 1.64 13.43
C TRP A 63 -13.25 1.77 14.56
N LEU A 64 -13.58 1.29 15.76
CA LEU A 64 -12.73 1.39 16.95
C LEU A 64 -11.71 0.25 17.04
N GLY A 65 -11.89 -0.81 16.26
CA GLY A 65 -11.05 -2.00 16.24
C GLY A 65 -9.56 -1.70 15.98
N PRO A 66 -9.21 -0.92 14.95
CA PRO A 66 -7.81 -0.53 14.70
C PRO A 66 -7.18 0.23 15.87
N ASP A 67 -7.92 1.16 16.49
CA ASP A 67 -7.43 1.93 17.64
C ASP A 67 -7.25 1.03 18.88
N ALA A 68 -8.20 0.14 19.15
CA ALA A 68 -8.12 -0.82 20.24
C ALA A 68 -6.94 -1.81 20.03
N ALA A 69 -6.76 -2.30 18.80
CA ALA A 69 -5.64 -3.18 18.45
C ALA A 69 -4.30 -2.45 18.58
N ALA A 70 -4.23 -1.17 18.18
CA ALA A 70 -3.05 -0.34 18.35
C ALA A 70 -2.71 -0.15 19.83
N LEU A 71 -3.71 0.12 20.69
CA LEU A 71 -3.52 0.23 22.14
C LEU A 71 -3.02 -1.08 22.75
N ILE A 72 -3.61 -2.21 22.37
CA ILE A 72 -3.16 -3.54 22.82
C ILE A 72 -1.71 -3.79 22.39
N GLY A 73 -1.37 -3.47 21.13
CA GLY A 73 -0.02 -3.59 20.62
C GLY A 73 0.97 -2.70 21.38
N LEU A 74 0.57 -1.46 21.71
CA LEU A 74 1.39 -0.53 22.46
C LEU A 74 1.67 -1.01 23.88
N ILE A 75 0.65 -1.56 24.55
CA ILE A 75 0.79 -2.20 25.87
C ILE A 75 1.74 -3.39 25.77
N PHE A 76 1.57 -4.25 24.76
CA PHE A 76 2.45 -5.41 24.57
C PHE A 76 3.91 -4.99 24.37
N ILE A 77 4.18 -4.00 23.51
CA ILE A 77 5.53 -3.46 23.29
C ILE A 77 6.09 -2.86 24.58
N TYR A 78 5.29 -2.08 25.31
CA TYR A 78 5.70 -1.51 26.59
C TYR A 78 6.10 -2.59 27.60
N LEU A 79 5.30 -3.67 27.71
CA LEU A 79 5.60 -4.80 28.57
C LEU A 79 6.85 -5.57 28.13
N SER A 80 7.04 -5.77 26.82
CA SER A 80 8.27 -6.38 26.28
C SER A 80 9.51 -5.55 26.59
N ILE A 81 9.43 -4.23 26.40
CA ILE A 81 10.55 -3.32 26.72
C ILE A 81 10.79 -3.29 28.23
N SER A 82 9.74 -3.19 29.06
CA SER A 82 9.90 -3.19 30.52
C SER A 82 10.48 -4.52 31.02
N ASN A 83 10.11 -5.65 30.43
CA ASN A 83 10.69 -6.96 30.75
C ASN A 83 12.18 -7.04 30.35
N ILE A 84 12.57 -6.46 29.22
CA ILE A 84 13.98 -6.42 28.80
C ILE A 84 14.80 -5.49 29.70
N LEU A 85 14.27 -4.31 30.04
CA LEU A 85 14.94 -3.35 30.92
C LEU A 85 15.08 -3.87 32.35
N THR A 86 14.08 -4.57 32.87
CA THR A 86 14.15 -5.21 34.21
C THR A 86 15.07 -6.42 34.21
N LYS A 87 15.06 -7.26 33.17
CA LYS A 87 16.05 -8.35 33.01
C LYS A 87 17.47 -7.83 32.86
N GLY A 88 17.69 -6.65 32.27
CA GLY A 88 19.01 -6.05 32.09
C GLY A 88 19.67 -5.52 33.38
N GLN A 89 18.94 -5.42 34.49
CA GLN A 89 19.49 -5.05 35.80
C GLN A 89 19.90 -6.26 36.67
N SER A 90 19.49 -7.47 36.32
CA SER A 90 20.06 -8.71 36.85
C SER A 90 21.09 -9.24 35.85
N GLY A 91 22.32 -9.51 36.29
CA GLY A 91 23.49 -9.85 35.45
C GLY A 91 23.27 -10.94 34.37
N PRO A 92 24.25 -11.07 33.45
CA PRO A 92 24.02 -11.60 32.12
C PRO A 92 23.84 -13.12 32.17
N GLU A 93 22.69 -13.62 31.75
CA GLU A 93 22.66 -14.93 31.09
C GLU A 93 21.42 -15.11 30.21
N ALA A 94 21.74 -15.45 28.95
CA ALA A 94 21.03 -16.21 27.93
C ALA A 94 19.48 -16.26 27.92
N SER A 95 18.96 -16.15 26.68
CA SER A 95 17.57 -16.42 26.23
C SER A 95 16.74 -15.13 26.10
N GLU A 96 16.67 -14.49 24.93
CA GLU A 96 15.95 -14.95 23.71
C GLU A 96 16.71 -14.69 22.38
N GLY A 97 18.04 -14.55 22.42
CA GLY A 97 18.84 -14.23 21.23
C GLY A 97 18.92 -15.33 20.16
N GLY A 98 18.69 -16.61 20.52
CA GLY A 98 19.05 -17.79 19.73
C GLY A 98 18.16 -18.15 18.52
N LYS A 99 16.99 -17.51 18.38
CA LYS A 99 16.10 -17.72 17.21
C LYS A 99 16.14 -16.52 16.26
N ALA A 100 16.29 -15.33 16.81
CA ALA A 100 16.46 -14.10 16.03
C ALA A 100 17.86 -14.00 15.41
N ASP A 101 18.90 -14.51 16.08
CA ASP A 101 20.26 -14.54 15.53
C ASP A 101 20.39 -15.57 14.38
N GLY A 102 19.76 -16.74 14.49
CA GLY A 102 19.73 -17.75 13.43
C GLY A 102 18.97 -17.27 12.20
N PHE A 103 17.78 -16.67 12.40
CA PHE A 103 16.99 -16.12 11.30
C PHE A 103 17.69 -14.93 10.63
N SER A 104 18.28 -14.01 11.39
CA SER A 104 19.03 -12.87 10.82
C SER A 104 20.31 -13.29 10.10
N LYS A 105 21.04 -14.29 10.61
CA LYS A 105 22.18 -14.90 9.89
C LYS A 105 21.73 -15.58 8.60
N MET A 106 20.61 -16.30 8.62
CA MET A 106 20.02 -16.91 7.43
C MET A 106 19.57 -15.84 6.42
N LEU A 107 18.92 -14.77 6.89
CA LEU A 107 18.50 -13.64 6.06
C LEU A 107 19.69 -12.91 5.44
N SER A 108 20.79 -12.74 6.18
CA SER A 108 22.02 -12.14 5.65
C SER A 108 22.70 -13.04 4.61
N SER A 109 22.56 -14.36 4.71
CA SER A 109 23.16 -15.32 3.78
C SER A 109 22.36 -15.43 2.47
N VAL A 110 21.02 -15.39 2.56
CA VAL A 110 20.12 -15.56 1.40
C VAL A 110 19.56 -14.23 0.88
N GLY A 111 19.85 -13.12 1.57
CA GLY A 111 19.25 -11.80 1.35
C GLY A 111 19.31 -11.31 -0.09
N SER A 112 20.48 -11.44 -0.73
CA SER A 112 20.65 -11.03 -2.13
C SER A 112 19.76 -11.82 -3.11
N TYR A 113 19.55 -13.12 -2.86
CA TYR A 113 18.65 -13.95 -3.67
C TYR A 113 17.18 -13.62 -3.40
N LEU A 114 16.82 -13.36 -2.13
CA LEU A 114 15.48 -12.95 -1.76
C LEU A 114 15.10 -11.63 -2.45
N ILE A 115 16.01 -10.65 -2.50
CA ILE A 115 15.76 -9.38 -3.18
C ILE A 115 15.52 -9.59 -4.67
N LEU A 116 16.35 -10.38 -5.35
CA LEU A 116 16.16 -10.69 -6.78
C LEU A 116 14.81 -11.40 -7.03
N GLY A 117 14.47 -12.37 -6.18
CA GLY A 117 13.19 -13.07 -6.24
C GLY A 117 12.00 -12.12 -6.05
N PHE A 118 12.04 -11.25 -5.04
CA PHE A 118 10.98 -10.28 -4.76
C PHE A 118 10.88 -9.18 -5.81
N LEU A 119 11.99 -8.74 -6.41
CA LEU A 119 11.97 -7.79 -7.54
C LEU A 119 11.25 -8.41 -8.75
N CYS A 120 11.59 -9.66 -9.10
CA CYS A 120 10.92 -10.38 -10.19
C CYS A 120 9.43 -10.59 -9.90
N PHE A 121 9.11 -11.03 -8.67
CA PHE A 121 7.73 -11.27 -8.24
C PHE A 121 6.89 -9.99 -8.29
N THR A 122 7.36 -8.90 -7.67
CA THR A 122 6.68 -7.60 -7.66
C THR A 122 6.46 -7.07 -9.06
N SER A 123 7.46 -7.19 -9.94
CA SER A 123 7.35 -6.77 -11.34
C SER A 123 6.30 -7.56 -12.13
N SER A 124 6.17 -8.85 -11.83
CA SER A 124 5.25 -9.76 -12.51
C SER A 124 3.80 -9.63 -12.04
N LEU A 125 3.59 -9.22 -10.77
CA LEU A 125 2.24 -9.10 -10.19
C LEU A 125 1.37 -8.07 -10.91
N GLN A 126 1.95 -6.93 -11.24
CA GLN A 126 1.23 -5.81 -11.86
C GLN A 126 2.09 -5.25 -13.00
N PRO A 127 1.86 -5.65 -14.26
CA PRO A 127 2.61 -5.09 -15.39
C PRO A 127 2.24 -3.61 -15.55
N SER A 128 3.17 -2.73 -15.22
CA SER A 128 3.03 -1.26 -15.26
C SER A 128 4.39 -0.61 -15.53
N ALA A 129 4.40 0.69 -15.86
CA ALA A 129 5.64 1.42 -16.08
C ALA A 129 6.47 1.54 -14.79
N SER A 130 5.84 1.67 -13.62
CA SER A 130 6.55 1.66 -12.34
C SER A 130 7.20 0.31 -12.06
N SER A 131 6.47 -0.77 -12.36
CA SER A 131 7.00 -2.14 -12.27
C SER A 131 8.19 -2.40 -13.19
N GLY A 132 8.26 -1.71 -14.34
CA GLY A 132 9.41 -1.75 -15.24
C GLY A 132 10.72 -1.32 -14.58
N VAL A 133 10.68 -0.37 -13.64
CA VAL A 133 11.87 0.08 -12.90
C VAL A 133 12.41 -1.06 -12.02
N TYR A 134 11.53 -1.76 -11.30
CA TYR A 134 11.91 -2.92 -10.50
C TYR A 134 12.48 -4.05 -11.37
N PHE A 135 11.90 -4.25 -12.55
CA PHE A 135 12.33 -5.26 -13.50
C PHE A 135 13.73 -4.97 -14.08
N ILE A 136 14.04 -3.70 -14.42
CA ILE A 136 15.37 -3.32 -14.91
C ILE A 136 16.44 -3.59 -13.84
N VAL A 137 16.17 -3.26 -12.58
CA VAL A 137 17.12 -3.54 -11.49
C VAL A 137 17.27 -5.05 -11.26
N PHE A 138 16.20 -5.81 -11.37
CA PHE A 138 16.27 -7.28 -11.34
C PHE A 138 17.19 -7.83 -12.43
N ILE A 139 17.02 -7.40 -13.68
CA ILE A 139 17.87 -7.84 -14.79
C ILE A 139 19.31 -7.43 -14.54
N ALA A 140 19.58 -6.18 -14.15
CA ALA A 140 20.93 -5.72 -13.86
C ALA A 140 21.61 -6.54 -12.75
N GLY A 141 20.88 -6.85 -11.67
CA GLY A 141 21.37 -7.70 -10.58
C GLY A 141 21.61 -9.15 -11.02
N ALA A 142 20.67 -9.73 -11.78
CA ALA A 142 20.81 -11.09 -12.31
C ALA A 142 22.00 -11.19 -13.29
N THR A 143 22.20 -10.20 -14.15
CA THR A 143 23.35 -10.13 -15.06
C THR A 143 24.65 -10.00 -14.29
N ALA A 144 24.71 -9.16 -13.25
CA ALA A 144 25.93 -9.01 -12.44
C ALA A 144 26.32 -10.31 -11.71
N TRP A 145 25.32 -11.08 -11.26
CA TRP A 145 25.52 -12.44 -10.75
C TRP A 145 26.03 -13.40 -11.83
N ALA A 146 25.41 -13.41 -13.01
CA ALA A 146 25.79 -14.28 -14.12
C ALA A 146 27.22 -14.01 -14.62
N THR A 147 27.66 -12.76 -14.61
CA THR A 147 29.01 -12.36 -15.05
C THR A 147 30.05 -12.45 -13.92
N GLY A 148 29.67 -12.79 -12.69
CA GLY A 148 30.59 -12.92 -11.55
C GLY A 148 31.21 -11.60 -11.06
N SER A 149 30.70 -10.44 -11.51
CA SER A 149 31.22 -9.11 -11.17
C SER A 149 30.74 -8.59 -9.81
N ILE A 150 30.05 -9.42 -9.02
CA ILE A 150 29.37 -9.03 -7.78
C ILE A 150 30.33 -8.35 -6.78
N ASN A 151 31.53 -8.91 -6.59
CA ASN A 151 32.51 -8.44 -5.61
C ASN A 151 33.10 -7.06 -5.91
N ILE A 152 33.14 -6.66 -7.19
CA ILE A 152 33.79 -5.41 -7.64
C ILE A 152 32.83 -4.22 -7.51
N HIS A 153 31.51 -4.47 -7.44
CA HIS A 153 30.48 -3.43 -7.51
C HIS A 153 29.58 -3.31 -6.27
N ASN A 154 29.92 -3.97 -5.16
CA ASN A 154 29.14 -3.95 -3.90
C ASN A 154 28.73 -2.54 -3.43
N LYS A 155 29.58 -1.52 -3.66
CA LYS A 155 29.27 -0.11 -3.32
C LYS A 155 28.20 0.50 -4.21
N CYS A 156 28.26 0.24 -5.52
CA CYS A 156 27.29 0.74 -6.48
C CYS A 156 25.93 0.09 -6.24
N PHE A 157 25.91 -1.24 -5.98
CA PHE A 157 24.70 -1.95 -5.61
C PHE A 157 24.04 -1.41 -4.33
N ALA A 158 24.83 -1.05 -3.31
CA ALA A 158 24.28 -0.44 -2.10
C ALA A 158 23.54 0.88 -2.37
N TRP A 159 24.11 1.75 -3.22
CA TRP A 159 23.45 3.01 -3.62
C TRP A 159 22.24 2.77 -4.51
N ILE A 160 22.30 1.81 -5.44
CA ILE A 160 21.16 1.41 -6.27
C ILE A 160 20.01 0.91 -5.40
N TYR A 161 20.27 0.05 -4.41
CA TYR A 161 19.25 -0.46 -3.50
C TYR A 161 18.66 0.64 -2.61
N LEU A 162 19.46 1.60 -2.17
CA LEU A 162 18.95 2.74 -1.40
C LEU A 162 18.08 3.67 -2.26
N ALA A 163 18.52 4.00 -3.48
CA ALA A 163 17.74 4.79 -4.42
C ALA A 163 16.43 4.07 -4.80
N LEU A 164 16.49 2.76 -5.02
CA LEU A 164 15.31 1.96 -5.29
C LEU A 164 14.37 1.89 -4.10
N ALA A 165 14.88 1.79 -2.88
CA ALA A 165 14.06 1.82 -1.67
C ALA A 165 13.30 3.15 -1.52
N PHE A 166 13.97 4.28 -1.81
CA PHE A 166 13.30 5.58 -1.86
C PHE A 166 12.20 5.61 -2.93
N TYR A 167 12.50 5.10 -4.13
CA TYR A 167 11.51 5.00 -5.21
C TYR A 167 10.31 4.12 -4.82
N VAL A 168 10.53 2.96 -4.19
CA VAL A 168 9.46 2.10 -3.66
C VAL A 168 8.63 2.83 -2.62
N ALA A 169 9.25 3.58 -1.71
CA ALA A 169 8.52 4.35 -0.70
C ALA A 169 7.63 5.44 -1.32
N VAL A 170 8.14 6.16 -2.32
CA VAL A 170 7.35 7.15 -3.08
C VAL A 170 6.20 6.46 -3.82
N HIS A 171 6.46 5.33 -4.49
CA HIS A 171 5.42 4.60 -5.22
C HIS A 171 4.33 4.04 -4.28
N PHE A 172 4.72 3.46 -3.15
CA PHE A 172 3.80 3.01 -2.11
C PHE A 172 3.00 4.18 -1.52
N GLY A 173 3.63 5.32 -1.26
CA GLY A 173 2.96 6.54 -0.83
C GLY A 173 1.94 7.04 -1.86
N ALA A 174 2.27 6.98 -3.14
CA ALA A 174 1.34 7.31 -4.22
C ALA A 174 0.12 6.37 -4.26
N LEU A 175 0.33 5.06 -4.06
CA LEU A 175 -0.77 4.09 -3.95
C LEU A 175 -1.68 4.39 -2.75
N PHE A 176 -1.10 4.81 -1.63
CA PHE A 176 -1.85 5.18 -0.43
C PHE A 176 -2.67 6.45 -0.65
N VAL A 177 -2.04 7.49 -1.20
CA VAL A 177 -2.72 8.75 -1.56
C VAL A 177 -3.83 8.51 -2.59
N TYR A 178 -3.65 7.58 -3.52
CA TYR A 178 -4.67 7.20 -4.50
C TYR A 178 -5.89 6.50 -3.89
N GLN A 179 -5.81 5.98 -2.66
CA GLN A 179 -7.01 5.46 -1.98
C GLN A 179 -7.93 6.57 -1.47
N LEU A 180 -7.47 7.83 -1.46
CA LEU A 180 -8.30 8.97 -1.07
C LEU A 180 -9.33 9.27 -2.18
N GLU A 181 -10.59 9.46 -1.79
CA GLU A 181 -11.70 9.78 -2.69
C GLU A 181 -11.41 10.97 -3.60
N PHE A 182 -10.78 12.02 -3.05
CA PHE A 182 -10.41 13.23 -3.80
C PHE A 182 -9.46 12.95 -4.96
N ILE A 183 -8.51 12.02 -4.80
CA ILE A 183 -7.50 11.75 -5.82
C ILE A 183 -8.11 10.87 -6.91
N GLN A 184 -9.03 9.97 -6.56
CA GLN A 184 -9.80 9.17 -7.53
C GLN A 184 -10.78 10.01 -8.34
N GLU A 185 -11.29 11.11 -7.78
CA GLU A 185 -12.13 12.09 -8.50
C GLU A 185 -11.32 12.87 -9.56
N ILE A 186 -10.04 13.15 -9.29
CA ILE A 186 -9.15 13.84 -10.24
C ILE A 186 -8.60 12.89 -11.30
N LEU A 187 -8.24 11.67 -10.88
CA LEU A 187 -7.63 10.68 -11.75
C LEU A 187 -8.52 9.44 -11.79
N GLU A 188 -9.36 9.38 -12.82
CA GLU A 188 -10.28 8.25 -13.00
C GLU A 188 -9.51 6.92 -13.07
N PRO A 189 -10.00 5.86 -12.40
CA PRO A 189 -9.38 4.52 -12.41
C PRO A 189 -9.18 3.92 -13.80
N ASP A 190 -10.05 4.26 -14.75
CA ASP A 190 -9.99 3.79 -16.13
C ASP A 190 -8.99 4.55 -17.01
N SER A 191 -8.41 5.64 -16.47
CA SER A 191 -7.43 6.44 -17.20
C SER A 191 -6.15 5.64 -17.49
N LEU A 192 -5.58 5.87 -18.69
CA LEU A 192 -4.32 5.26 -19.09
C LEU A 192 -3.17 5.62 -18.13
N ILE A 193 -3.21 6.82 -17.54
CA ILE A 193 -2.19 7.31 -16.62
C ILE A 193 -2.23 6.51 -15.31
N ALA A 194 -3.41 6.29 -14.72
CA ALA A 194 -3.55 5.48 -13.51
C ALA A 194 -3.05 4.05 -13.75
N ARG A 195 -3.42 3.45 -14.89
CA ARG A 195 -2.97 2.10 -15.27
C ARG A 195 -1.47 2.02 -15.52
N LEU A 196 -0.91 2.98 -16.24
CA LEU A 196 0.52 3.00 -16.59
C LEU A 196 1.38 3.21 -15.36
N ALA A 197 0.97 4.09 -14.44
CA ALA A 197 1.66 4.29 -13.18
C ALA A 197 1.41 3.16 -12.16
N GLY A 198 0.56 2.18 -12.47
CA GLY A 198 0.29 1.03 -11.59
C GLY A 198 -0.60 1.37 -10.40
N LEU A 199 -1.41 2.43 -10.47
CA LEU A 199 -2.31 2.86 -9.40
C LEU A 199 -3.52 1.92 -9.36
N VAL A 200 -3.60 1.11 -8.31
CA VAL A 200 -4.68 0.15 -8.09
C VAL A 200 -5.74 0.79 -7.17
N GLN A 201 -6.98 0.87 -7.64
CA GLN A 201 -8.13 1.24 -6.82
C GLN A 201 -8.61 0.03 -6.02
N ILE A 202 -8.29 -0.03 -4.73
CA ILE A 202 -8.75 -1.12 -3.84
C ILE A 202 -10.09 -0.72 -3.22
N LEU A 203 -10.22 0.55 -2.86
CA LEU A 203 -11.46 1.13 -2.32
C LEU A 203 -12.29 1.74 -3.44
N LYS A 204 -13.55 1.29 -3.56
CA LYS A 204 -14.51 1.91 -4.46
C LYS A 204 -15.20 3.06 -3.71
N THR A 205 -15.20 4.24 -4.30
CA THR A 205 -15.86 5.42 -3.75
C THR A 205 -17.13 5.70 -4.57
N ASP A 206 -18.28 5.19 -4.11
CA ASP A 206 -19.58 5.52 -4.72
C ASP A 206 -20.25 6.66 -3.94
N CYS A 207 -20.75 7.65 -4.68
CA CYS A 207 -21.41 8.82 -4.13
C CYS A 207 -22.88 8.57 -3.75
N ASN A 208 -23.46 7.44 -4.18
CA ASN A 208 -24.87 7.12 -3.94
C ASN A 208 -25.09 6.31 -2.66
N GLU A 209 -24.03 5.78 -2.06
CA GLU A 209 -24.09 4.97 -0.85
C GLU A 209 -23.65 5.74 0.40
N ASP A 210 -24.09 5.25 1.56
CA ASP A 210 -23.76 5.84 2.85
C ASP A 210 -22.22 5.87 3.01
N PRO A 211 -21.57 7.03 3.26
CA PRO A 211 -20.11 7.17 3.36
C PRO A 211 -19.45 6.33 4.45
N ARG A 212 -20.26 5.72 5.32
CA ARG A 212 -19.84 4.80 6.37
C ARG A 212 -19.60 3.39 5.84
N ASN A 213 -20.14 3.08 4.66
CA ASN A 213 -19.94 1.79 4.01
C ASN A 213 -18.69 1.84 3.13
N VAL A 214 -17.67 1.11 3.53
CA VAL A 214 -16.43 0.99 2.78
C VAL A 214 -16.58 -0.19 1.83
N GLU A 215 -16.86 0.10 0.56
CA GLU A 215 -16.94 -0.93 -0.49
C GLU A 215 -15.56 -1.25 -1.05
N PHE A 216 -15.20 -2.53 -0.95
CA PHE A 216 -14.00 -3.03 -1.63
C PHE A 216 -14.35 -3.42 -3.05
N ASN A 217 -13.47 -3.08 -3.99
CA ASN A 217 -13.65 -3.52 -5.36
C ASN A 217 -13.32 -5.03 -5.47
N LEU A 218 -14.34 -5.86 -5.27
CA LEU A 218 -14.28 -7.32 -5.35
C LEU A 218 -14.01 -7.84 -6.78
N SER A 219 -14.09 -6.96 -7.79
CA SER A 219 -13.74 -7.31 -9.17
C SER A 219 -12.23 -7.27 -9.43
N LEU A 220 -11.41 -6.81 -8.46
CA LEU A 220 -9.96 -6.86 -8.58
C LEU A 220 -9.43 -8.30 -8.52
N LYS A 221 -8.49 -8.59 -9.40
CA LYS A 221 -7.72 -9.83 -9.35
C LYS A 221 -6.82 -9.83 -8.11
N TRP A 222 -6.55 -11.02 -7.58
CA TRP A 222 -5.66 -11.22 -6.43
C TRP A 222 -4.28 -10.54 -6.54
N PRO A 223 -3.60 -10.43 -7.72
CA PRO A 223 -2.28 -9.81 -7.80
C PRO A 223 -2.30 -8.34 -7.44
N SER A 224 -3.39 -7.64 -7.77
CA SER A 224 -3.55 -6.22 -7.48
C SER A 224 -3.73 -5.98 -5.97
N TRP A 225 -4.33 -6.93 -5.25
CA TRP A 225 -4.39 -6.92 -3.79
C TRP A 225 -3.05 -7.23 -3.14
N ALA A 226 -2.27 -8.15 -3.72
CA ALA A 226 -0.96 -8.52 -3.18
C ALA A 226 0.10 -7.42 -3.40
N HIS A 227 -0.07 -6.57 -4.42
CA HIS A 227 0.93 -5.60 -4.84
C HIS A 227 1.43 -4.65 -3.72
N PRO A 228 0.58 -3.96 -2.94
CA PRO A 228 1.05 -3.09 -1.86
C PRO A 228 1.85 -3.85 -0.79
N PHE A 229 1.47 -5.08 -0.46
CA PHE A 229 2.21 -5.92 0.49
C PHE A 229 3.57 -6.31 -0.04
N THR A 230 3.67 -6.66 -1.32
CA THR A 230 4.96 -6.96 -1.94
C THR A 230 5.91 -5.78 -1.98
N LEU A 231 5.41 -4.56 -2.25
CA LEU A 231 6.21 -3.34 -2.18
C LEU A 231 6.74 -3.08 -0.78
N LEU A 232 5.93 -3.33 0.26
CA LEU A 232 6.36 -3.17 1.65
C LEU A 232 7.46 -4.17 2.02
N ILE A 233 7.32 -5.44 1.64
CA ILE A 233 8.35 -6.46 1.89
C ILE A 233 9.63 -6.11 1.12
N LEU A 234 9.50 -5.74 -0.16
CA LEU A 234 10.61 -5.34 -1.01
C LEU A 234 11.37 -4.14 -0.43
N TYR A 235 10.66 -3.11 0.04
CA TYR A 235 11.26 -1.96 0.72
C TYR A 235 12.12 -2.38 1.92
N ASN A 236 11.58 -3.24 2.79
CA ASN A 236 12.30 -3.71 3.97
C ASN A 236 13.54 -4.52 3.59
N LEU A 237 13.44 -5.41 2.59
CA LEU A 237 14.57 -6.20 2.10
C LEU A 237 15.67 -5.30 1.51
N LEU A 238 15.31 -4.32 0.69
CA LEU A 238 16.27 -3.37 0.08
C LEU A 238 17.02 -2.57 1.15
N ILE A 239 16.32 -2.05 2.16
CA ILE A 239 16.95 -1.31 3.25
C ILE A 239 17.86 -2.21 4.10
N TYR A 240 17.42 -3.43 4.40
CA TYR A 240 18.24 -4.38 5.15
C TYR A 240 19.55 -4.69 4.42
N GLU A 241 19.48 -5.05 3.14
CA GLU A 241 20.67 -5.37 2.34
C GLU A 241 21.57 -4.15 2.14
N ALA A 242 21.01 -2.98 1.84
CA ALA A 242 21.79 -1.75 1.72
C ALA A 242 22.55 -1.45 3.01
N LYS A 243 21.93 -1.64 4.18
CA LYS A 243 22.59 -1.50 5.49
C LYS A 243 23.70 -2.53 5.69
N THR A 244 23.48 -3.79 5.32
CA THR A 244 24.49 -4.85 5.43
C THR A 244 25.71 -4.53 4.56
N LEU A 245 25.48 -4.13 3.30
CA LEU A 245 26.54 -3.75 2.37
C LEU A 245 27.31 -2.49 2.81
N LEU A 246 26.61 -1.51 3.41
CA LEU A 246 27.24 -0.29 3.95
C LEU A 246 27.99 -0.55 5.27
N SER A 247 27.49 -1.42 6.14
CA SER A 247 28.13 -1.71 7.44
C SER A 247 29.38 -2.55 7.28
N ALA A 248 29.42 -3.46 6.30
CA ALA A 248 30.63 -4.19 5.93
C ALA A 248 31.81 -3.26 5.57
N LYS A 249 31.52 -2.05 5.07
CA LYS A 249 32.52 -1.01 4.75
C LYS A 249 33.20 -0.44 6.00
N ILE A 250 32.49 -0.30 7.13
CA ILE A 250 33.06 0.28 8.35
C ILE A 250 34.10 -0.67 8.96
N ILE A 251 33.86 -1.98 8.86
CA ILE A 251 34.74 -3.01 9.43
C ILE A 251 36.02 -3.19 8.61
N TYR A 252 35.98 -2.99 7.28
CA TYR A 252 37.15 -3.18 6.41
C TYR A 252 38.08 -1.96 6.32
N ASN A 253 37.62 -0.80 6.80
CA ASN A 253 38.33 0.48 6.68
C ASN A 253 38.85 0.99 8.03
N MET A 254 38.91 0.09 9.02
CA MET A 254 39.44 0.25 10.38
C MET A 254 40.53 -0.81 10.58
#